data_AF-A0A1Y2SRB9-F1
#
_entry.id   AF-A0A1Y2SRB9-F1
#
_cell.length_a   1.000
_cell.length_b   1.000
_cell.length_c   1.000
_cell.angle_alpha   90.00
_cell.angle_beta   90.00
_cell.angle_gamma   90.00
#
_symmetry.space_group_name_H-M   'P 1'
#
loop_
_entity.id
_entity.type
_entity.pdbx_description
1 polymer ?
#
loop_
_entity_poly.entity_id
_entity_poly.type
_entity_poly.pdbx_seq_one_letter_code
_entity_poly.pdbx_strand_id
1 'polypeptide(L)'
;MREIFYKSVIHPANSHSMSSLEIQFRDLIIDASRYLIKSVSPDIIHHFNIDDNNTYYKFVSWCYKHHEHTDWRIGLSLIKYFNKTNVPVGIKIKEELLFLSCSQWTYMNKSKKITILILYGEINNKLFGAKKSTQADQFREVFYIEIDKNNYPIGNHDFLLWELQEDDDIPKCPENKNER
;
A
#
# COMPACT_ATOMS: atom_id res chain seq x y z
N MET A 1 -1.14 -3.98 -29.61
CA MET A 1 -2.47 -3.33 -29.39
C MET A 1 -2.95 -3.48 -27.95
N ARG A 2 -3.12 -4.70 -27.39
CA ARG A 2 -3.54 -4.88 -25.98
C ARG A 2 -2.57 -4.31 -24.94
N GLU A 3 -1.26 -4.49 -25.10
CA GLU A 3 -0.28 -3.93 -24.15
C GLU A 3 -0.25 -2.40 -24.14
N ILE A 4 -0.49 -1.76 -25.28
CA ILE A 4 -0.54 -0.30 -25.40
C ILE A 4 -1.78 0.22 -24.65
N PHE A 5 -2.94 -0.43 -24.86
CA PHE A 5 -4.18 -0.16 -24.13
C PHE A 5 -4.04 -0.36 -22.61
N TYR A 6 -3.44 -1.45 -22.16
CA TYR A 6 -3.24 -1.63 -20.71
C TYR A 6 -2.29 -0.59 -20.14
N LYS A 7 -1.19 -0.28 -20.83
CA LYS A 7 -0.26 0.76 -20.41
C LYS A 7 -0.92 2.14 -20.36
N SER A 8 -1.76 2.50 -21.33
CA SER A 8 -2.48 3.79 -21.33
C SER A 8 -3.50 3.92 -20.21
N VAL A 9 -4.20 2.84 -19.90
CA VAL A 9 -5.23 2.79 -18.85
C VAL A 9 -4.60 2.83 -17.44
N ILE A 10 -3.48 2.13 -17.22
CA ILE A 10 -2.80 2.09 -15.91
C ILE A 10 -1.81 3.26 -15.70
N HIS A 11 -1.37 3.92 -16.77
CA HIS A 11 -0.49 5.08 -16.74
C HIS A 11 -1.25 6.33 -17.20
N PRO A 12 -1.84 7.11 -16.29
CA PRO A 12 -2.65 8.27 -16.65
C PRO A 12 -1.85 9.41 -17.32
N ALA A 13 -0.54 9.51 -17.11
CA ALA A 13 0.37 10.46 -17.75
C ALA A 13 1.00 10.02 -19.10
N ASN A 14 0.43 9.04 -19.81
CA ASN A 14 1.00 8.55 -21.07
C ASN A 14 0.98 9.64 -22.16
N SER A 15 2.06 9.74 -22.94
CA SER A 15 2.32 10.82 -23.91
C SER A 15 1.54 10.71 -25.24
N HIS A 16 0.56 9.82 -25.33
CA HIS A 16 -0.26 9.65 -26.53
C HIS A 16 -1.71 10.08 -26.27
N SER A 17 -2.45 10.43 -27.32
CA SER A 17 -3.88 10.66 -27.20
C SER A 17 -4.59 9.36 -26.82
N MET A 18 -5.30 9.35 -25.68
CA MET A 18 -6.14 8.23 -25.27
C MET A 18 -7.48 8.28 -26.02
N SER A 19 -7.96 7.11 -26.45
CA SER A 19 -9.33 6.95 -26.92
C SER A 19 -10.35 7.12 -25.77
N SER A 20 -11.61 7.41 -26.12
CA SER A 20 -12.69 7.56 -25.13
C SER A 20 -12.86 6.32 -24.24
N LEU A 21 -12.64 5.12 -24.79
CA LEU A 21 -12.74 3.87 -24.03
C LEU A 21 -11.60 3.75 -23.01
N GLU A 22 -10.37 4.09 -23.39
CA GLU A 22 -9.21 4.10 -22.48
C GLU A 22 -9.41 5.08 -21.33
N ILE A 23 -9.97 6.27 -21.63
CA ILE A 23 -10.32 7.27 -20.63
C ILE A 23 -11.34 6.70 -19.61
N GLN A 24 -12.41 6.06 -20.09
CA GLN A 24 -13.42 5.47 -19.21
C GLN A 24 -12.84 4.40 -18.28
N PHE A 25 -12.00 3.50 -18.80
CA PHE A 25 -11.38 2.46 -17.96
C PHE A 25 -10.37 3.04 -16.97
N ARG A 26 -9.58 4.03 -17.38
CA ARG A 26 -8.65 4.75 -16.50
C ARG A 26 -9.41 5.39 -15.34
N ASP A 27 -10.46 6.13 -15.65
CA ASP A 27 -11.25 6.87 -14.67
C ASP A 27 -11.92 5.89 -13.69
N LEU A 28 -12.46 4.77 -14.18
CA LEU A 28 -13.02 3.72 -13.32
C LEU A 28 -12.00 3.13 -12.33
N ILE A 29 -10.78 2.84 -12.79
CA ILE A 29 -9.71 2.31 -11.92
C ILE A 29 -9.31 3.35 -10.87
N ILE A 30 -9.20 4.61 -11.30
CA ILE A 30 -8.81 5.70 -10.41
C ILE A 30 -9.89 5.95 -9.36
N ASP A 31 -11.15 6.05 -9.76
CA ASP A 31 -12.27 6.23 -8.84
C ASP A 31 -12.40 5.08 -7.85
N ALA A 32 -12.24 3.83 -8.31
CA ALA A 32 -12.26 2.66 -7.44
C ALA A 32 -11.14 2.71 -6.38
N SER A 33 -9.92 3.04 -6.80
CA SER A 33 -8.77 3.13 -5.89
C SER A 33 -8.88 4.31 -4.91
N ARG A 34 -9.39 5.45 -5.37
CA ARG A 34 -9.68 6.62 -4.54
C ARG A 34 -10.73 6.32 -3.49
N TYR A 35 -11.85 5.73 -3.92
CA TYR A 35 -12.94 5.35 -3.03
C TYR A 35 -12.45 4.39 -1.94
N LEU A 36 -11.64 3.41 -2.32
CA LEU A 36 -11.04 2.47 -1.38
C LEU A 36 -10.23 3.19 -0.29
N ILE A 37 -9.33 4.11 -0.66
CA ILE A 37 -8.54 4.88 0.31
C ILE A 37 -9.44 5.71 1.22
N LYS A 38 -10.39 6.45 0.64
CA LYS A 38 -11.33 7.32 1.37
C LYS A 38 -12.21 6.54 2.34
N SER A 39 -12.57 5.30 2.00
CA SER A 39 -13.40 4.45 2.86
C SER A 39 -12.69 4.03 4.15
N VAL A 40 -11.36 3.91 4.12
CA VAL A 40 -10.54 3.52 5.29
C VAL A 40 -10.03 4.75 6.05
N SER A 41 -9.69 5.84 5.35
CA SER A 41 -9.21 7.08 5.95
C SER A 41 -9.95 8.29 5.37
N PRO A 42 -11.16 8.63 5.86
CA PRO A 42 -11.93 9.77 5.38
C PRO A 42 -11.19 11.10 5.59
N ASP A 43 -10.47 11.22 6.70
CA ASP A 43 -9.72 12.42 7.11
C ASP A 43 -8.59 12.77 6.14
N ILE A 44 -8.17 11.82 5.29
CA ILE A 44 -7.12 12.04 4.30
C ILE A 44 -7.42 13.21 3.38
N ILE A 45 -8.70 13.51 3.11
CA ILE A 45 -9.15 14.60 2.26
C ILE A 45 -8.62 15.97 2.73
N HIS A 46 -8.43 16.15 4.03
CA HIS A 46 -7.95 17.42 4.61
C HIS A 46 -6.44 17.63 4.41
N HIS A 47 -5.69 16.55 4.18
CA HIS A 47 -4.23 16.58 4.00
C HIS A 47 -3.82 16.43 2.54
N PHE A 48 -4.54 15.56 1.84
CA PHE A 48 -4.38 15.22 0.45
C PHE A 48 -5.79 15.23 -0.12
N ASN A 49 -6.15 16.32 -0.81
CA ASN A 49 -7.48 16.51 -1.39
C ASN A 49 -7.76 15.43 -2.43
N ILE A 50 -8.13 14.24 -1.95
CA ILE A 50 -8.11 13.00 -2.70
C ILE A 50 -9.21 12.99 -3.75
N ASP A 51 -10.26 13.79 -3.53
CA ASP A 51 -11.38 13.99 -4.46
C ASP A 51 -10.99 14.88 -5.66
N ASP A 52 -9.90 15.65 -5.58
CA ASP A 52 -9.36 16.39 -6.72
C ASP A 52 -8.64 15.45 -7.70
N ASN A 53 -9.20 15.32 -8.90
CA ASN A 53 -8.67 14.45 -9.95
C ASN A 53 -7.20 14.74 -10.25
N ASN A 54 -6.81 16.01 -10.34
CA ASN A 54 -5.42 16.37 -10.66
C ASN A 54 -4.45 15.93 -9.56
N THR A 55 -4.84 16.08 -8.30
CA THR A 55 -4.06 15.66 -7.14
C THR A 55 -3.88 14.15 -7.12
N TYR A 56 -4.95 13.38 -7.31
CA TYR A 56 -4.84 11.92 -7.32
C TYR A 56 -4.10 11.39 -8.56
N TYR A 57 -4.28 12.00 -9.73
CA TYR A 57 -3.53 11.64 -10.94
C TYR A 57 -2.01 11.87 -10.78
N LYS A 58 -1.60 12.92 -10.06
CA LYS A 58 -0.19 13.13 -9.73
C LYS A 58 0.37 11.98 -8.89
N PHE A 59 -0.38 11.49 -7.91
CA PHE A 59 0.00 10.32 -7.12
C PHE A 59 0.15 9.06 -7.99
N VAL A 60 -0.86 8.71 -8.79
CA VAL A 60 -0.80 7.51 -9.66
C VAL A 60 0.36 7.61 -10.66
N SER A 61 0.56 8.79 -11.25
CA SER A 61 1.68 9.04 -12.17
C SER A 61 3.03 8.94 -11.46
N TRP A 62 3.13 9.44 -10.23
CA TRP A 62 4.31 9.31 -9.40
C TRP A 62 4.62 7.84 -9.11
N CYS A 63 3.60 7.04 -8.78
CA CYS A 63 3.76 5.61 -8.53
C CYS A 63 4.39 4.91 -9.74
N TYR A 64 3.83 5.15 -10.93
CA TYR A 64 4.39 4.57 -12.14
C TYR A 64 5.85 5.00 -12.36
N LYS A 65 6.14 6.31 -12.27
CA LYS A 65 7.47 6.86 -12.53
C LYS A 65 8.54 6.31 -11.58
N HIS A 66 8.16 5.98 -10.34
CA HIS A 66 9.07 5.47 -9.32
C HIS A 66 8.96 3.96 -9.11
N HIS A 67 8.25 3.25 -10.00
CA HIS A 67 8.00 1.81 -9.91
C HIS A 67 7.34 1.38 -8.59
N GLU A 68 6.52 2.23 -8.01
CA GLU A 68 5.70 1.93 -6.84
C GLU A 68 4.38 1.26 -7.24
N HIS A 69 3.73 0.63 -6.27
CA HIS A 69 2.64 -0.30 -6.52
C HIS A 69 1.27 0.28 -6.16
N THR A 70 0.30 0.15 -7.05
CA THR A 70 -1.10 0.57 -6.85
C THR A 70 -2.04 -0.61 -6.63
N ASP A 71 -1.48 -1.79 -6.36
CA ASP A 71 -2.23 -3.00 -6.00
C ASP A 71 -2.57 -3.00 -4.51
N TRP A 72 -2.53 -4.17 -3.85
CA TRP A 72 -2.75 -4.26 -2.41
C TRP A 72 -1.80 -3.37 -1.59
N ARG A 73 -0.69 -2.90 -2.16
CA ARG A 73 0.29 -1.98 -1.53
C ARG A 73 -0.05 -0.50 -1.67
N ILE A 74 -1.22 -0.14 -2.20
CA ILE A 74 -1.55 1.26 -2.52
C ILE A 74 -1.43 2.21 -1.32
N GLY A 75 -1.79 1.76 -0.11
CA GLY A 75 -1.63 2.56 1.11
C GLY A 75 -0.15 2.83 1.43
N LEU A 76 0.72 1.82 1.27
CA LEU A 76 2.17 1.98 1.43
C LEU A 76 2.74 2.99 0.44
N SER A 77 2.34 2.87 -0.83
CA SER A 77 2.77 3.80 -1.89
C SER A 77 2.31 5.22 -1.61
N LEU A 78 1.12 5.41 -1.03
CA LEU A 78 0.64 6.73 -0.65
C LEU A 78 1.41 7.33 0.52
N ILE A 79 1.78 6.53 1.53
CA ILE A 79 2.67 6.99 2.62
C ILE A 79 4.02 7.44 2.04
N LYS A 80 4.62 6.64 1.15
CA LYS A 80 5.88 7.01 0.47
C LYS A 80 5.73 8.30 -0.33
N TYR A 81 4.59 8.48 -1.01
CA TYR A 81 4.29 9.71 -1.74
C TYR A 81 4.24 10.92 -0.80
N PHE A 82 3.57 10.82 0.34
CA PHE A 82 3.52 11.89 1.34
C PHE A 82 4.90 12.24 1.89
N ASN A 83 5.70 11.23 2.24
CA ASN A 83 7.07 11.44 2.70
C ASN A 83 7.91 12.12 1.61
N LYS A 84 7.76 11.73 0.33
CA LYS A 84 8.51 12.32 -0.79
C LYS A 84 8.11 13.76 -1.11
N THR A 85 6.83 14.08 -0.93
CA THR A 85 6.26 15.40 -1.24
C THR A 85 6.16 16.33 -0.03
N ASN A 86 6.62 15.87 1.13
CA ASN A 86 6.55 16.58 2.41
C ASN A 86 5.11 17.00 2.78
N VAL A 87 4.11 16.21 2.40
CA VAL A 87 2.73 16.44 2.83
C VAL A 87 2.61 15.99 4.28
N PRO A 88 2.30 16.89 5.23
CA PRO A 88 2.21 16.53 6.63
C PRO A 88 0.92 15.73 6.88
N VAL A 89 1.08 14.46 7.23
CA VAL A 89 -0.01 13.56 7.65
C VAL A 89 0.28 12.98 9.02
N GLY A 90 -0.74 12.91 9.87
CA GLY A 90 -0.60 12.37 11.22
C GLY A 90 -0.34 10.86 11.23
N ILE A 91 0.25 10.35 12.32
CA ILE A 91 0.53 8.91 12.52
C ILE A 91 -0.73 8.06 12.32
N LYS A 92 -1.88 8.50 12.85
CA LYS A 92 -3.16 7.79 12.71
C LYS A 92 -3.53 7.52 11.24
N ILE A 93 -3.38 8.50 10.34
CA ILE A 93 -3.65 8.32 8.91
C ILE A 93 -2.67 7.30 8.31
N LYS A 94 -1.40 7.32 8.72
CA LYS A 94 -0.42 6.33 8.27
C LYS A 94 -0.79 4.92 8.75
N GLU A 95 -1.27 4.77 9.99
CA GLU A 95 -1.79 3.49 10.50
C GLU A 95 -3.00 3.00 9.69
N GLU A 96 -3.96 3.89 9.39
CA GLU A 96 -5.12 3.56 8.55
C GLU A 96 -4.70 3.12 7.13
N LEU A 97 -3.68 3.74 6.54
CA LEU A 97 -3.12 3.34 5.25
C LEU A 97 -2.34 2.01 5.29
N LEU A 98 -1.69 1.71 6.42
CA LEU A 98 -1.08 0.40 6.67
C LEU A 98 -2.15 -0.68 6.76
N PHE A 99 -3.23 -0.44 7.51
CA PHE A 99 -4.38 -1.35 7.60
C PHE A 99 -5.11 -1.50 6.28
N LEU A 100 -5.24 -0.43 5.49
CA LEU A 100 -5.76 -0.52 4.14
C LEU A 100 -4.94 -1.53 3.35
N SER A 101 -3.61 -1.41 3.36
CA SER A 101 -2.75 -2.32 2.58
C SER A 101 -2.87 -3.76 3.06
N CYS A 102 -2.93 -3.99 4.38
CA CYS A 102 -3.19 -5.30 4.96
C CYS A 102 -4.56 -5.84 4.54
N SER A 103 -5.61 -5.02 4.55
CA SER A 103 -6.96 -5.44 4.17
C SER A 103 -7.04 -5.89 2.72
N GLN A 104 -6.19 -5.40 1.83
CA GLN A 104 -6.13 -5.82 0.43
C GLN A 104 -5.36 -7.13 0.22
N TRP A 105 -4.81 -7.73 1.29
CA TRP A 105 -4.19 -9.06 1.26
C TRP A 105 -5.24 -10.18 1.16
N THR A 106 -5.69 -10.49 -0.06
CA THR A 106 -6.79 -11.44 -0.35
C THR A 106 -6.33 -12.75 -0.98
N TYR A 107 -7.25 -13.71 -1.08
CA TYR A 107 -7.07 -14.96 -1.87
C TYR A 107 -6.74 -14.70 -3.35
N MET A 108 -7.10 -13.54 -3.91
CA MET A 108 -6.77 -13.15 -5.28
C MET A 108 -5.31 -12.73 -5.46
N ASN A 109 -4.57 -12.49 -4.37
CA ASN A 109 -3.14 -12.23 -4.48
C ASN A 109 -2.39 -13.48 -4.91
N LYS A 110 -1.50 -13.32 -5.90
CA LYS A 110 -0.75 -14.41 -6.54
C LYS A 110 0.18 -15.17 -5.60
N SER A 111 0.55 -14.59 -4.47
CA SER A 111 1.42 -15.24 -3.50
C SER A 111 0.72 -16.43 -2.85
N LYS A 112 1.44 -17.54 -2.70
CA LYS A 112 0.97 -18.76 -1.99
C LYS A 112 0.98 -18.58 -0.47
N LYS A 113 1.65 -17.53 0.04
CA LYS A 113 1.76 -17.18 1.45
C LYS A 113 0.42 -16.69 1.99
N ILE A 114 0.08 -17.08 3.22
CA ILE A 114 -1.21 -16.81 3.85
C ILE A 114 -1.14 -15.50 4.64
N THR A 115 -0.05 -15.24 5.34
CA THR A 115 0.07 -14.05 6.21
C THR A 115 0.97 -13.00 5.55
N ILE A 116 0.61 -11.72 5.67
CA ILE A 116 1.50 -10.59 5.42
C ILE A 116 1.77 -9.88 6.74
N LEU A 117 3.01 -9.45 6.96
CA LEU A 117 3.41 -8.56 8.03
C LEU A 117 4.10 -7.33 7.44
N ILE A 118 3.80 -6.16 7.97
CA ILE A 118 4.31 -4.86 7.53
C ILE A 118 4.79 -4.09 8.75
N LEU A 119 6.07 -3.73 8.76
CA LEU A 119 6.65 -2.79 9.70
C LEU A 119 6.97 -1.48 8.96
N TYR A 120 6.64 -0.36 9.57
CA TYR A 120 6.97 0.97 9.06
C TYR A 120 7.80 1.72 10.09
N GLY A 121 8.92 2.31 9.67
CA GLY A 121 9.92 2.79 10.63
C GLY A 121 9.47 3.93 11.54
N GLU A 122 8.56 4.78 11.09
CA GLU A 122 7.96 5.84 11.92
C GLU A 122 7.00 5.29 12.99
N ILE A 123 6.48 4.08 12.78
CA ILE A 123 5.57 3.35 13.67
C ILE A 123 6.24 2.02 14.05
N ASN A 124 7.48 2.09 14.54
CA ASN A 124 8.32 0.91 14.77
C ASN A 124 8.01 0.11 16.06
N ASN A 125 6.99 0.49 16.81
CA ASN A 125 6.47 -0.25 17.96
C ASN A 125 5.24 -1.11 17.62
N LYS A 126 4.82 -1.14 16.35
CA LYS A 126 3.69 -1.95 15.87
C LYS A 126 4.05 -2.70 14.61
N LEU A 127 3.70 -3.98 14.57
CA LEU A 127 3.71 -4.77 13.34
C LEU A 127 2.28 -4.98 12.86
N PHE A 128 1.99 -4.50 11.65
CA PHE A 128 0.67 -4.61 11.03
C PHE A 128 0.60 -5.89 10.22
N GLY A 129 -0.54 -6.58 10.22
CA GLY A 129 -0.66 -7.84 9.50
C GLY A 129 -2.05 -8.16 9.03
N ALA A 130 -2.11 -9.12 8.10
CA ALA A 130 -3.35 -9.74 7.68
C ALA A 130 -3.14 -11.21 7.32
N LYS A 131 -4.17 -12.02 7.59
CA LYS A 131 -4.26 -13.39 7.10
C LYS A 131 -5.20 -13.43 5.89
N LYS A 132 -4.74 -14.02 4.79
CA LYS A 132 -5.59 -14.24 3.62
C LYS A 132 -6.79 -15.09 4.00
N SER A 133 -7.95 -14.67 3.52
CA SER A 133 -9.07 -15.59 3.37
C SER A 133 -8.68 -16.74 2.44
N THR A 134 -9.16 -17.94 2.72
CA THR A 134 -9.02 -19.09 1.79
C THR A 134 -10.12 -19.10 0.74
N GLN A 135 -11.22 -18.39 1.00
CA GLN A 135 -12.42 -18.30 0.16
C GLN A 135 -12.95 -16.86 0.09
N ALA A 136 -13.83 -16.58 -0.86
CA ALA A 136 -14.31 -15.22 -1.15
C ALA A 136 -15.29 -14.66 -0.10
N ASP A 137 -16.00 -15.54 0.60
CA ASP A 137 -17.04 -15.26 1.60
C ASP A 137 -16.48 -15.18 3.04
N GLN A 138 -15.22 -15.53 3.23
CA GLN A 138 -14.57 -15.49 4.54
C GLN A 138 -14.10 -14.08 4.90
N PHE A 139 -14.42 -13.66 6.12
CA PHE A 139 -13.88 -12.43 6.71
C PHE A 139 -12.35 -12.48 6.74
N ARG A 140 -11.73 -11.40 6.28
CA ARG A 140 -10.28 -11.21 6.37
C ARG A 140 -9.93 -10.78 7.78
N GLU A 141 -8.95 -11.44 8.36
CA GLU A 141 -8.36 -11.00 9.62
C GLU A 141 -7.29 -9.94 9.30
N VAL A 142 -7.44 -8.76 9.90
CA VAL A 142 -6.48 -7.66 9.84
C VAL A 142 -6.18 -7.26 11.28
N PHE A 143 -4.90 -7.18 11.63
CA PHE A 143 -4.46 -7.02 13.01
C PHE A 143 -3.20 -6.17 13.10
N TYR A 144 -2.86 -5.77 14.32
CA TYR A 144 -1.51 -5.34 14.66
C TYR A 144 -1.09 -6.01 15.96
N ILE A 145 0.20 -6.15 16.15
CA ILE A 145 0.80 -6.57 17.42
C ILE A 145 1.79 -5.50 17.86
N GLU A 146 1.87 -5.28 19.17
CA GLU A 146 2.90 -4.43 19.75
C GLU A 146 4.23 -5.19 19.77
N ILE A 147 5.30 -4.49 19.42
CA ILE A 147 6.66 -5.02 19.38
C ILE A 147 7.63 -4.06 20.05
N ASP A 148 8.74 -4.58 20.56
CA ASP A 148 9.86 -3.73 20.96
C ASP A 148 10.55 -3.18 19.70
N LYS A 149 10.60 -1.85 19.59
CA LYS A 149 11.29 -1.13 18.52
C LYS A 149 12.78 -1.50 18.40
N ASN A 150 13.41 -1.97 19.48
CA ASN A 150 14.81 -2.37 19.48
C ASN A 150 15.04 -3.70 18.74
N ASN A 151 14.01 -4.53 18.58
CA ASN A 151 14.11 -5.81 17.88
C ASN A 151 14.24 -5.64 16.36
N TYR A 152 13.92 -4.45 15.83
CA TYR A 152 13.80 -4.17 14.40
C TYR A 152 14.44 -2.82 14.04
N PRO A 153 15.78 -2.76 13.89
CA PRO A 153 16.43 -1.55 13.41
C PRO A 153 15.97 -1.23 11.99
N ILE A 154 15.25 -0.12 11.83
CA ILE A 154 14.66 0.33 10.56
C ILE A 154 14.74 1.87 10.46
N GLY A 155 14.97 2.40 9.26
CA GLY A 155 14.95 3.84 9.00
C GLY A 155 13.52 4.40 9.06
N ASN A 156 13.38 5.67 9.45
CA ASN A 156 12.08 6.31 9.75
C ASN A 156 11.04 6.22 8.60
N HIS A 157 11.48 6.18 7.34
CA HIS A 157 10.59 6.13 6.17
C HIS A 157 10.64 4.81 5.41
N ASP A 158 11.33 3.82 5.98
CA ASP A 158 11.50 2.51 5.37
C ASP A 158 10.37 1.56 5.78
N PHE A 159 10.17 0.54 4.95
CA PHE A 159 9.22 -0.54 5.20
C PHE A 159 9.95 -1.87 5.19
N LEU A 160 9.57 -2.76 6.11
CA LEU A 160 9.90 -4.18 6.04
C LEU A 160 8.61 -4.97 5.83
N LEU A 161 8.65 -5.91 4.89
CA LEU A 161 7.49 -6.72 4.50
C LEU A 161 7.86 -8.20 4.53
N TRP A 162 6.99 -9.00 5.11
CA TRP A 162 7.16 -10.45 5.18
C TRP A 162 5.90 -11.17 4.74
N GLU A 163 6.07 -12.16 3.86
CA GLU A 163 4.99 -13.05 3.43
C GLU A 163 5.24 -14.46 4.00
N LEU A 164 4.33 -14.95 4.85
CA LEU A 164 4.51 -16.19 5.65
C LEU A 164 3.48 -17.26 5.27
N GLN A 165 3.86 -18.55 5.41
CA GLN A 165 3.00 -19.67 4.99
C GLN A 165 2.00 -20.09 6.09
N GLU A 166 2.39 -19.98 7.36
CA GLU A 166 1.57 -20.14 8.56
C GLU A 166 1.95 -19.05 9.61
N ASP A 167 1.49 -19.16 10.86
CA ASP A 167 1.94 -18.33 12.00
C ASP A 167 3.41 -18.62 12.40
N ASP A 168 4.27 -18.89 11.42
CA ASP A 168 5.72 -19.04 11.64
C ASP A 168 6.24 -17.80 12.37
N ASP A 169 7.11 -18.03 13.37
CA ASP A 169 7.65 -17.02 14.29
C ASP A 169 7.89 -15.69 13.56
N ILE A 170 7.18 -14.64 14.02
CA ILE A 170 7.39 -13.25 13.61
C ILE A 170 8.90 -13.07 13.42
N PRO A 171 9.38 -12.81 12.19
CA PRO A 171 10.79 -12.91 11.91
C PRO A 171 11.54 -12.02 12.88
N LYS A 172 12.34 -12.60 13.77
CA LYS A 172 13.27 -11.81 14.58
C LYS A 172 14.32 -11.31 13.60
N CYS A 173 14.66 -10.03 13.67
CA CYS A 173 15.75 -9.50 12.87
C CYS A 173 16.96 -10.44 13.02
N PRO A 174 17.64 -10.87 11.95
CA PRO A 174 18.84 -11.68 12.09
C PRO A 174 19.75 -10.95 13.07
N GLU A 175 20.12 -11.64 14.16
CA GLU A 175 21.11 -11.13 15.09
C GLU A 175 22.27 -10.62 14.25
N ASN A 176 22.69 -9.38 14.48
CA ASN A 176 23.94 -8.89 13.92
C ASN A 176 24.97 -9.98 14.21
N LYS A 177 25.41 -10.68 13.18
CA LYS A 177 26.63 -11.51 13.22
C LYS A 177 27.82 -10.56 13.31
N ASN A 178 27.89 -9.81 14.40
CA ASN A 178 29.09 -9.17 14.89
C ASN A 178 29.53 -9.98 16.12
N GLU A 179 29.80 -11.26 15.90
CA GLU A 179 30.80 -11.93 16.70
C GLU A 179 32.14 -11.84 15.96
N ARG A 180 33.00 -10.97 16.51
CA ARG A 180 34.46 -10.87 16.37
C ARG A 180 35.04 -10.11 15.18
#